data_AF-A0A970PU09-F1
#
_entry.id   AF-A0A970PU09-F1
#
_cell.length_a   1.000
_cell.length_b   1.000
_cell.length_c   1.000
_cell.angle_alpha   90.00
_cell.angle_beta   90.00
_cell.angle_gamma   90.00
#
_symmetry.space_group_name_H-M   'P 1'
#
loop_
_entity.id
_entity.type
_entity.pdbx_description
1 polymer ?
#
loop_
_entity_poly.entity_id
_entity_poly.type
_entity_poly.pdbx_seq_one_letter_code
_entity_poly.pdbx_strand_id
1 'polypeptide(L)' 'MKRKLKIYLDTSVINFLFADDAPEKKEITIDFFENYLSDYDVYISSIVLAEIDRTTDVEKNKSYIAL' A
#
# COMPACT_ATOMS: atom_id res chain seq x y z
N MET A 1 26.63 -3.05 -1.83
CA MET A 1 25.21 -2.73 -1.50
C MET A 1 24.34 -3.72 -2.26
N LYS A 2 23.53 -4.56 -1.59
CA LYS A 2 22.56 -5.44 -2.28
C LYS A 2 21.50 -4.55 -2.93
N ARG A 3 21.21 -4.77 -4.22
CA ARG A 3 20.10 -4.07 -4.89
C ARG A 3 18.80 -4.68 -4.37
N LYS A 4 17.89 -3.83 -3.87
CA LYS A 4 16.52 -4.24 -3.56
C LYS A 4 15.79 -4.53 -4.86
N LEU A 5 14.88 -5.52 -4.83
CA LEU A 5 14.04 -5.81 -5.98
C LEU A 5 13.04 -4.66 -6.15
N LYS A 6 12.95 -4.12 -7.36
CA LYS A 6 12.02 -3.06 -7.69
C LYS A 6 10.66 -3.68 -8.02
N ILE A 7 9.63 -3.31 -7.27
CA ILE A 7 8.27 -3.82 -7.44
C ILE A 7 7.29 -2.68 -7.67
N TYR A 8 6.28 -2.95 -8.50
CA TYR A 8 5.15 -2.05 -8.68
C TYR A 8 3.98 -2.57 -7.85
N LEU A 9 3.43 -1.71 -7.00
CA LEU A 9 2.20 -1.99 -6.26
C LEU A 9 1.01 -1.47 -7.07
N ASP A 10 0.18 -2.40 -7.51
CA ASP A 10 -1.09 -2.07 -8.15
C ASP A 10 -2.07 -1.45 -7.13
N THR A 11 -2.99 -0.61 -7.62
CA THR A 11 -3.97 0.10 -6.78
C THR A 11 -4.86 -0.87 -6.00
N SER A 12 -5.13 -2.04 -6.58
CA SER A 12 -5.88 -3.12 -5.95
C SER A 12 -5.24 -3.64 -4.67
N VAL A 13 -3.90 -3.69 -4.58
CA VAL A 13 -3.18 -4.17 -3.39
C VAL A 13 -3.40 -3.23 -2.23
N ILE A 14 -3.35 -1.92 -2.47
CA ILE A 14 -3.52 -0.91 -1.42
C ILE A 14 -4.98 -0.89 -0.93
N ASN A 15 -5.94 -1.11 -1.83
CA ASN A 15 -7.36 -1.20 -1.45
C ASN A 15 -7.64 -2.35 -0.47
N PHE A 16 -6.86 -3.44 -0.50
CA PHE A 16 -7.03 -4.54 0.44
C PHE A 16 -6.71 -4.16 1.89
N LEU A 17 -5.93 -3.10 2.15
CA LEU A 17 -5.73 -2.58 3.52
C LEU A 17 -7.06 -2.21 4.21
N PHE A 18 -8.10 -1.91 3.43
CA PHE A 18 -9.40 -1.46 3.92
C PHE A 18 -10.55 -2.38 3.54
N ALA A 19 -10.27 -3.56 2.96
CA ALA A 19 -11.28 -4.47 2.47
C ALA A 19 -11.92 -5.28 3.61
N ASP A 20 -12.97 -4.74 4.23
CA ASP A 20 -13.72 -5.43 5.29
C ASP A 20 -14.52 -6.64 4.76
N ASP A 21 -14.81 -6.67 3.46
CA ASP A 21 -15.43 -7.78 2.74
C ASP A 21 -14.46 -8.92 2.40
N ALA A 22 -13.15 -8.71 2.58
CA ALA A 22 -12.11 -9.69 2.31
C ALA A 22 -11.02 -9.72 3.42
N PRO A 23 -11.38 -10.15 4.65
CA PRO A 23 -10.51 -10.06 5.83
C PRO A 23 -9.18 -10.80 5.66
N GLU A 24 -9.17 -11.98 5.02
CA GLU A 24 -7.93 -12.74 4.76
C GLU A 24 -6.95 -11.96 3.88
N LYS A 25 -7.45 -11.31 2.82
CA LYS A 25 -6.61 -10.49 1.93
C LYS A 25 -6.11 -9.23 2.65
N LYS A 26 -6.94 -8.65 3.50
CA LYS A 26 -6.58 -7.51 4.34
C LYS A 26 -5.46 -7.87 5.30
N GLU A 27 -5.56 -8.98 6.02
CA GLU A 27 -4.51 -9.47 6.93
C GLU A 27 -3.19 -9.73 6.19
N ILE A 28 -3.22 -10.43 5.05
CA ILE A 28 -2.01 -10.68 4.23
C ILE A 28 -1.39 -9.36 3.75
N THR A 29 -2.22 -8.39 3.35
CA THR A 29 -1.74 -7.09 2.89
C THR A 29 -1.11 -6.30 4.03
N ILE A 30 -1.71 -6.30 5.22
CA ILE A 30 -1.12 -5.66 6.42
C ILE A 30 0.23 -6.29 6.74
N ASP A 31 0.32 -7.62 6.80
CA ASP A 31 1.58 -8.33 7.07
C ASP A 31 2.66 -8.00 6.03
N PHE A 32 2.30 -7.95 4.74
CA PHE A 32 3.21 -7.53 3.68
C PHE A 32 3.78 -6.12 3.93
N PHE A 33 2.93 -5.16 4.29
CA PHE A 33 3.34 -3.78 4.53
C PHE A 33 4.23 -3.64 5.78
N GLU A 34 3.88 -4.34 6.86
CA GLU A 34 4.59 -4.24 8.14
C GLU A 34 5.94 -4.98 8.12
N ASN A 35 5.99 -6.17 7.51
CA ASN A 35 7.12 -7.09 7.68
C ASN A 35 8.00 -7.24 6.44
N TYR A 36 7.51 -6.97 5.23
CA TYR A 36 8.23 -7.31 3.99
C TYR A 36 8.48 -6.11 3.07
N LEU A 37 7.66 -5.07 3.10
CA LEU A 37 7.74 -3.93 2.18
C LEU A 37 9.13 -3.28 2.19
N SER A 38 9.75 -3.20 3.38
CA SER A 38 11.08 -2.62 3.57
C SER A 38 12.20 -3.34 2.81
N ASP A 39 12.00 -4.58 2.34
CA ASP A 39 12.98 -5.31 1.53
C ASP A 39 12.97 -4.93 0.05
N TYR A 40 11.96 -4.16 -0.38
CA TYR A 40 11.74 -3.80 -1.77
C TYR A 40 11.99 -2.31 -2.04
N ASP A 41 12.20 -2.00 -3.32
CA ASP A 41 12.15 -0.63 -3.84
C ASP A 41 10.78 -0.47 -4.55
N VAL A 42 9.86 0.24 -3.90
CA VAL A 42 8.43 0.17 -4.20
C VAL A 42 7.99 1.41 -4.97
N TYR A 43 7.14 1.21 -5.97
CA TYR A 43 6.55 2.29 -6.76
C TYR A 43 5.06 2.04 -6.93
N ILE A 44 4.28 3.11 -6.82
CA ILE A 44 2.82 3.10 -6.97
C ILE A 44 2.41 3.95 -8.18
N SER A 45 1.18 3.76 -8.66
CA SER A 45 0.65 4.60 -9.74
C SER A 45 0.48 6.05 -9.28
N SER A 46 0.72 7.00 -10.18
CA SER A 46 0.38 8.42 -9.98
C SER A 46 -1.11 8.65 -9.66
N ILE A 47 -1.99 7.72 -10.03
CA ILE A 47 -3.41 7.77 -9.69
C ILE A 47 -3.61 7.59 -8.18
N VAL A 48 -2.84 6.69 -7.54
CA VAL A 48 -2.87 6.50 -6.08
C VAL A 48 -2.46 7.80 -5.41
N LEU A 49 -1.37 8.44 -5.86
CA LEU A 49 -0.94 9.75 -5.36
C LEU A 49 -2.06 10.80 -5.47
N ALA A 50 -2.77 10.83 -6.61
CA ALA A 50 -3.89 11.76 -6.79
C ALA A 50 -5.11 11.43 -5.90
N GLU A 51 -5.34 10.17 -5.55
CA GLU A 51 -6.40 9.76 -4.62
C GLU A 51 -6.06 10.16 -3.18
N ILE A 52 -4.81 10.03 -2.77
CA ILE A 52 -4.28 10.49 -1.47
C ILE A 52 -4.51 11.98 -1.30
N ASP A 53 -4.08 12.77 -2.28
CA ASP A 53 -4.16 14.23 -2.28
C ASP A 53 -5.62 14.73 -2.23
N ARG A 54 -6.57 13.92 -2.71
CA ARG A 54 -8.00 14.26 -2.74
C ARG A 54 -8.80 13.69 -1.57
N THR A 55 -8.21 12.81 -0.77
CA THR A 55 -8.92 12.12 0.32
C THR A 55 -8.94 13.00 1.57
N THR A 56 -10.13 13.44 2.00
CA THR A 56 -10.33 14.16 3.28
C THR A 56 -10.48 13.22 4.48
N ASP A 57 -10.56 11.91 4.24
CA ASP A 57 -10.59 10.88 5.27
C ASP A 57 -9.18 10.62 5.81
N VAL A 58 -8.92 11.12 7.02
CA VAL A 58 -7.60 11.12 7.67
C VAL A 58 -7.07 9.70 7.90
N GLU A 59 -7.95 8.72 8.14
CA GLU A 59 -7.53 7.34 8.40
C GLU A 59 -7.07 6.65 7.12
N LYS A 60 -7.79 6.85 6.00
CA LYS A 60 -7.31 6.41 4.68
C LYS A 60 -6.01 7.10 4.29
N ASN A 61 -5.89 8.41 4.54
CA ASN A 61 -4.73 9.20 4.16
C ASN A 61 -3.43 8.73 4.83
N LYS A 62 -3.48 8.33 6.12
CA LYS A 62 -2.31 7.82 6.85
C LYS A 62 -1.73 6.53 6.25
N SER A 63 -2.56 5.58 5.86
CA SER A 63 -2.08 4.30 5.31
C SER A 63 -1.42 4.47 3.95
N TYR A 64 -1.89 5.45 3.18
CA TYR A 64 -1.29 5.76 1.89
C TYR A 64 0.06 6.52 2.00
N ILE A 65 0.25 7.33 3.05
CA ILE A 65 1.51 8.05 3.31
C ILE A 65 2.61 7.11 3.85
N ALA A 66 2.23 5.95 4.37
CA ALA A 66 3.16 4.94 4.89
C ALA A 66 3.81 4.06 3.79
N LEU A 67 3.44 4.25 2.52
CA LEU A 67 4.03 3.64 1.32
C LEU A 67 5.28 4.40 0.85
#